data_AF-A0A1D2REK5-F1
#
_entry.id   AF-A0A1D2REK5-F1
#
_cell.length_a   1.000
_cell.length_b   1.000
_cell.length_c   1.000
_cell.angle_alpha   90.00
_cell.angle_beta   90.00
_cell.angle_gamma   90.00
#
_symmetry.space_group_name_H-M   'P 1'
#
loop_
_entity.id
_entity.type
_entity.pdbx_description
1 polymer ?
#
loop_
_entity_poly.entity_id
_entity_poly.type
_entity_poly.pdbx_seq_one_letter_code
_entity_poly.pdbx_strand_id
1 'polypeptide(L)'
;MKPGSKDRKYKILITGMELEELQKQTCHMAEAFGLDRRIENYRGKRPIGFYRWDIDCLVDVVSYVLDDSEEYPDKKSKEYLAMKNLYEKFKKLEKEAYSE
;
A
#
# COMPACT_ATOMS: atom_id res chain seq x y z
N MET A 1 -0.40 -8.83 -15.21
CA MET A 1 -1.75 -8.76 -15.82
C MET A 1 -1.87 -7.44 -16.56
N LYS A 2 -2.44 -7.39 -17.78
CA LYS A 2 -2.72 -6.10 -18.44
C LYS A 2 -4.12 -5.64 -18.03
N PRO A 3 -4.29 -4.40 -17.57
CA PRO A 3 -5.61 -3.88 -17.26
C PRO A 3 -6.48 -3.84 -18.52
N GLY A 4 -7.69 -4.36 -18.42
CA GLY A 4 -8.74 -4.26 -19.43
C GLY A 4 -9.42 -2.89 -19.43
N SER A 5 -10.29 -2.66 -20.41
CA SER A 5 -10.99 -1.38 -20.60
C SER A 5 -11.97 -1.02 -19.47
N LYS A 6 -12.36 -1.99 -18.65
CA LYS A 6 -13.26 -1.81 -17.50
C LYS A 6 -12.51 -1.63 -16.18
N ASP A 7 -11.19 -1.84 -16.15
CA ASP A 7 -10.41 -1.72 -14.93
C ASP A 7 -10.21 -0.26 -14.54
N ARG A 8 -10.54 0.05 -13.30
CA ARG A 8 -10.47 1.39 -12.74
C ARG A 8 -9.25 1.56 -11.86
N LYS A 9 -8.72 2.80 -11.82
CA LYS A 9 -7.66 3.19 -10.89
C LYS A 9 -8.26 4.00 -9.75
N TYR A 10 -8.03 3.54 -8.53
CA TYR A 10 -8.37 4.26 -7.30
C TYR A 10 -7.15 5.05 -6.84
N LYS A 11 -7.34 6.34 -6.60
CA LYS A 11 -6.22 7.27 -6.37
C LYS A 11 -6.06 7.53 -4.88
N ILE A 12 -4.81 7.47 -4.43
CA ILE A 12 -4.43 7.78 -3.05
C ILE A 12 -3.14 8.59 -3.06
N LEU A 13 -3.05 9.55 -2.14
CA LEU A 13 -1.81 10.26 -1.85
C LEU A 13 -1.16 9.62 -0.61
N ILE A 14 0.07 9.13 -0.77
CA ILE A 14 0.88 8.54 0.30
C ILE A 14 2.13 9.41 0.43
N THR A 15 2.41 9.93 1.62
CA THR A 15 3.49 10.91 1.84
C THR A 15 4.17 10.74 3.18
N GLY A 16 5.38 11.29 3.30
CA GLY A 16 6.13 11.31 4.56
C GLY A 16 6.38 9.89 5.06
N MET A 17 6.22 9.69 6.36
CA MET A 17 6.50 8.42 7.02
C MET A 17 5.67 7.25 6.47
N GLU A 18 4.43 7.47 6.02
CA GLU A 18 3.65 6.40 5.38
C GLU A 18 4.35 5.85 4.13
N LEU A 19 4.94 6.74 3.34
CA LEU A 19 5.65 6.35 2.13
C LEU A 19 7.00 5.71 2.45
N GLU A 20 7.73 6.29 3.40
CA GLU A 20 9.03 5.76 3.86
C GLU A 20 8.90 4.33 4.38
N GLU A 21 7.90 4.08 5.23
CA GLU A 21 7.62 2.73 5.75
C GLU A 21 7.17 1.77 4.65
N LEU A 22 6.27 2.20 3.75
CA LEU A 22 5.81 1.35 2.63
C LEU A 22 6.97 0.95 1.70
N GLN A 23 7.92 1.85 1.45
CA GLN A 23 9.04 1.60 0.54
C GLN A 23 10.03 0.55 1.07
N LYS A 24 10.17 0.41 2.40
CA LYS A 24 10.95 -0.67 3.03
C LYS A 24 10.39 -2.06 2.69
N GLN A 25 9.09 -2.14 2.47
CA GLN A 25 8.35 -3.40 2.29
C GLN A 25 8.15 -3.78 0.82
N THR A 26 8.84 -3.13 -0.11
CA THR A 26 8.70 -3.36 -1.56
C THR A 26 9.07 -4.79 -1.98
N CYS A 27 9.93 -5.48 -1.22
CA CYS A 27 10.26 -6.89 -1.46
C CYS A 27 9.02 -7.80 -1.38
N HIS A 28 8.06 -7.50 -0.49
CA HIS A 28 6.81 -8.24 -0.36
C HIS A 28 5.83 -7.98 -1.52
N MET A 29 6.14 -7.04 -2.41
CA MET A 29 5.31 -6.67 -3.57
C MET A 29 5.90 -7.15 -4.91
N ALA A 30 7.03 -7.88 -4.89
CA ALA A 30 7.77 -8.26 -6.09
C ALA A 30 6.93 -9.10 -7.07
N GLU A 31 5.98 -9.89 -6.55
CA GLU A 31 5.11 -10.73 -7.36
C GLU A 31 3.89 -9.97 -7.93
N ALA A 32 3.65 -8.73 -7.48
CA ALA A 32 2.51 -7.92 -7.88
C ALA A 32 2.78 -7.08 -9.14
N PHE A 33 3.25 -7.71 -10.21
CA PHE A 33 3.35 -7.13 -11.55
C PHE A 33 4.01 -5.73 -11.63
N GLY A 34 5.14 -5.53 -10.94
CA GLY A 34 5.88 -4.27 -10.96
C GLY A 34 5.36 -3.22 -9.98
N LEU A 35 4.46 -3.60 -9.06
CA LEU A 35 4.01 -2.75 -7.96
C LEU A 35 5.18 -2.33 -7.06
N ASP A 36 6.08 -3.26 -6.73
CA ASP A 36 7.36 -3.02 -6.04
C ASP A 36 8.10 -1.80 -6.62
N ARG A 37 8.41 -1.82 -7.92
CA ARG A 37 9.12 -0.73 -8.61
C ARG A 37 8.30 0.55 -8.65
N ARG A 38 6.98 0.44 -8.77
CA ARG A 38 6.10 1.63 -8.78
C ARG A 38 6.12 2.34 -7.43
N ILE A 39 6.10 1.58 -6.32
CA ILE A 39 6.19 2.12 -4.96
C ILE A 39 7.59 2.65 -4.67
N GLU A 40 8.64 1.90 -5.02
CA GLU A 40 10.04 2.31 -4.86
C GLU A 40 10.33 3.65 -5.55
N ASN A 41 9.83 3.85 -6.77
CA ASN A 41 10.03 5.09 -7.52
C ASN A 41 9.05 6.22 -7.16
N TYR A 42 8.05 5.95 -6.31
CA TYR A 42 7.05 6.93 -5.96
C TYR A 42 7.61 8.00 -5.00
N ARG A 43 7.33 9.27 -5.29
CA ARG A 43 7.90 10.42 -4.54
C ARG A 43 6.91 11.09 -3.58
N GLY A 44 5.67 10.60 -3.48
CA GLY A 44 4.64 11.20 -2.61
C GLY A 44 4.21 12.62 -2.97
N LYS A 45 4.50 13.12 -4.19
CA LYS A 45 4.15 14.50 -4.60
C LYS A 45 2.78 14.64 -5.27
N ARG A 46 2.23 13.54 -5.79
CA ARG A 46 0.96 13.49 -6.53
C ARG A 46 0.26 12.18 -6.22
N PRO A 47 -1.07 12.10 -6.20
CA PRO A 47 -1.77 10.84 -5.99
C PRO A 47 -1.30 9.75 -6.97
N ILE A 48 -1.06 8.56 -6.46
CA ILE A 48 -0.79 7.35 -7.25
C ILE A 48 -2.10 6.58 -7.41
N GLY A 49 -2.31 5.99 -8.59
CA GLY A 49 -3.51 5.21 -8.90
C GLY A 49 -3.23 3.72 -8.88
N PHE A 50 -4.00 2.96 -8.13
CA PHE A 50 -3.90 1.51 -8.01
C PHE A 50 -5.10 0.82 -8.62
N TYR A 51 -4.87 -0.33 -9.26
CA TYR A 51 -5.93 -1.24 -9.65
C TYR A 51 -6.38 -2.08 -8.46
N ARG A 52 -7.56 -2.71 -8.54
CA ARG A 52 -8.10 -3.54 -7.47
C ARG A 52 -7.12 -4.59 -6.94
N TRP A 53 -6.44 -5.33 -7.82
CA TRP A 53 -5.43 -6.31 -7.42
C TRP A 53 -4.16 -5.68 -6.83
N ASP A 54 -3.81 -4.44 -7.22
CA ASP A 54 -2.71 -3.71 -6.58
C ASP A 54 -3.12 -3.39 -5.12
N ILE A 55 -4.38 -3.00 -4.90
CA ILE A 55 -4.92 -2.66 -3.58
C ILE A 55 -5.00 -3.89 -2.69
N ASP A 56 -5.49 -5.02 -3.20
CA ASP A 56 -5.55 -6.28 -2.46
C ASP A 56 -4.15 -6.68 -1.96
N CYS A 57 -3.14 -6.62 -2.85
CA CYS A 57 -1.76 -6.88 -2.48
C CYS A 57 -1.23 -5.89 -1.42
N LEU A 58 -1.53 -4.59 -1.56
CA LEU A 58 -1.11 -3.58 -0.58
C LEU A 58 -1.75 -3.80 0.79
N VAL A 59 -3.02 -4.20 0.84
CA VAL A 59 -3.73 -4.54 2.09
C VAL A 59 -3.05 -5.74 2.76
N ASP A 60 -2.79 -6.80 2.00
CA ASP A 60 -2.16 -8.03 2.53
C ASP A 60 -0.75 -7.77 3.04
N VAL A 61 0.09 -7.08 2.26
CA VAL A 61 1.47 -6.74 2.66
C VAL A 61 1.46 -5.90 3.92
N VAL A 62 0.66 -4.83 3.98
CA VAL A 62 0.66 -3.95 5.14
C VAL A 62 0.08 -4.66 6.38
N SER A 63 -0.93 -5.52 6.22
CA SER A 63 -1.44 -6.34 7.33
C SER A 63 -0.37 -7.29 7.86
N TYR A 64 0.33 -7.99 6.97
CA TYR A 64 1.40 -8.92 7.32
C TYR A 64 2.52 -8.22 8.11
N VAL A 65 2.98 -7.07 7.62
CA VAL A 65 4.06 -6.30 8.25
C VAL A 65 3.63 -5.74 9.62
N LEU A 66 2.38 -5.27 9.77
CA LEU A 66 1.87 -4.76 11.05
C LEU A 66 1.73 -5.84 12.14
N ASP A 67 1.57 -7.10 11.74
CA ASP A 67 1.49 -8.25 12.63
C ASP A 67 2.87 -8.81 13.01
N ASP A 68 3.93 -8.43 12.29
CA ASP A 68 5.30 -8.82 12.57
C ASP A 68 5.89 -8.02 13.76
N SER A 69 6.17 -8.73 14.85
CA SER A 69 6.78 -8.13 16.05
C SER A 69 8.27 -7.88 15.93
N GLU A 70 8.97 -8.48 14.96
CA GLU A 70 10.36 -8.17 14.66
C GLU A 70 10.47 -6.84 13.93
N GLU A 71 9.57 -6.58 12.97
CA GLU A 71 9.50 -5.29 12.27
C GLU A 71 8.98 -4.17 13.19
N TYR A 72 7.89 -4.43 13.92
CA TYR A 72 7.28 -3.45 14.83
C TYR A 72 7.15 -3.98 16.27
N PRO A 73 8.27 -4.00 17.03
CA PRO A 73 8.24 -4.41 18.44
C PRO A 73 7.46 -3.42 19.32
N ASP A 74 7.41 -2.13 18.94
CA ASP A 74 6.60 -1.10 19.61
C ASP A 74 5.45 -0.61 18.74
N LYS A 75 4.24 -1.05 19.07
CA LYS A 75 2.98 -0.65 18.41
C LYS A 75 2.51 0.78 18.74
N LYS A 76 3.33 1.56 19.46
CA LYS A 76 3.14 2.99 19.71
C LYS A 76 4.19 3.85 19.01
N SER A 77 5.17 3.24 18.35
CA SER A 77 6.15 3.94 17.52
C SER A 77 5.47 4.74 16.41
N LYS A 78 6.12 5.81 15.94
CA LYS A 78 5.54 6.67 14.90
C LYS A 78 5.44 5.92 13.58
N GLU A 79 6.41 5.05 13.34
CA GLU A 79 6.56 4.16 12.19
C GLU A 79 5.38 3.20 12.11
N TYR A 80 5.11 2.46 13.21
CA TYR A 80 3.94 1.59 13.29
C TYR A 80 2.63 2.37 13.10
N LEU A 81 2.49 3.54 13.75
CA LEU A 81 1.28 4.35 13.63
C LEU A 81 1.08 4.88 12.20
N ALA A 82 2.15 5.25 11.50
CA ALA A 82 2.11 5.66 10.11
C ALA A 82 1.69 4.49 9.20
N MET A 83 2.30 3.32 9.38
CA MET A 83 1.95 2.12 8.62
C MET A 83 0.49 1.69 8.89
N LYS A 84 0.04 1.76 10.14
CA LYS A 84 -1.35 1.49 10.52
C LYS A 84 -2.32 2.51 9.90
N ASN A 85 -1.97 3.79 9.85
CA ASN A 85 -2.80 4.78 9.18
C ASN A 85 -2.91 4.49 7.67
N LEU A 86 -1.80 4.08 7.05
CA LEU A 86 -1.77 3.68 5.65
C LEU A 86 -2.64 2.45 5.39
N TYR A 87 -2.59 1.45 6.28
CA TYR A 87 -3.47 0.27 6.23
C TYR A 87 -4.95 0.66 6.18
N GLU A 88 -5.40 1.53 7.08
CA GLU A 88 -6.78 2.00 7.12
C GLU A 88 -7.18 2.75 5.84
N LYS A 89 -6.26 3.50 5.24
CA LYS A 89 -6.49 4.14 3.93
C LYS A 89 -6.64 3.09 2.82
N PHE A 90 -5.81 2.05 2.79
CA PHE A 90 -5.94 0.96 1.82
C PHE A 90 -7.22 0.15 2.02
N LYS A 91 -7.64 -0.17 3.25
CA LYS A 91 -8.93 -0.82 3.51
C LYS A 91 -10.12 0.01 3.06
N LYS A 92 -10.05 1.34 3.15
CA LYS A 92 -11.09 2.22 2.57
C LYS A 92 -11.11 2.14 1.06
N LEU A 93 -9.93 2.18 0.42
CA LEU A 93 -9.78 2.10 -1.03
C LEU A 93 -10.23 0.74 -1.58
N GLU A 94 -9.95 -0.34 -0.85
CA GLU A 94 -10.42 -1.70 -1.13
C GLU A 94 -11.94 -1.77 -1.07
N LYS A 95 -12.57 -1.28 0.01
CA LYS A 95 -14.03 -1.23 0.10
C LYS A 95 -14.65 -0.45 -1.06
N GLU A 96 -14.08 0.69 -1.42
CA GLU A 96 -14.50 1.47 -2.59
C GLU A 96 -14.44 0.63 -3.87
N ALA A 97 -13.31 -0.07 -4.09
CA ALA A 97 -13.09 -0.91 -5.27
C ALA A 97 -14.00 -2.14 -5.39
N TYR A 98 -14.63 -2.56 -4.30
CA TYR A 98 -15.56 -3.71 -4.25
C TYR A 98 -17.02 -3.30 -4.08
N SER A 99 -17.30 -2.01 -3.84
CA SER A 99 -18.66 -1.47 -3.70
C SER A 99 -19.33 -1.09 -5.02
N GLU A 100 -18.62 -1.21 -6.14
CA GLU A 100 -19.07 -0.87 -7.49
C GLU A 100 -19.55 -2.07 -8.32
#